data_AF-A0A7V9AVS3-F1
#
_entry.id   AF-A0A7V9AVS3-F1
#
_cell.length_a   1.000
_cell.length_b   1.000
_cell.length_c   1.000
_cell.angle_alpha   90.00
_cell.angle_beta   90.00
_cell.angle_gamma   90.00
#
_symmetry.space_group_name_H-M   'P 1'
#
loop_
_entity.id
_entity.type
_entity.pdbx_description
1 polymer ?
#
loop_
_entity_poly.entity_id
_entity_poly.type
_entity_poly.pdbx_seq_one_letter_code
_entity_poly.pdbx_strand_id
1 'polypeptide(L)'
;MPITRREFVKGGVAAFTVSFAAPEFLSDLAVAQGQSRRNLVVLYLSGGNDALSTLIPYTDPQYYGRRPALAIPAGTVLQIGADSSGRLLGLNPRLTGLRTIYNAGRLAIIQRTGYPNSSRSHFQG
;
A
#
# COMPACT_ATOMS: atom_id res chain seq x y z
N MET A 1 13.70 32.39 -41.82
CA MET A 1 13.63 33.86 -41.65
C MET A 1 14.80 34.29 -40.76
N PRO A 2 15.64 35.25 -41.16
CA PRO A 2 16.70 35.75 -40.29
C PRO A 2 16.10 36.56 -39.14
N ILE A 3 16.52 36.27 -37.90
CA ILE A 3 16.09 37.02 -36.71
C ILE A 3 16.65 38.44 -36.80
N THR A 4 15.77 39.44 -36.75
CA THR A 4 16.19 40.84 -36.74
C THR A 4 16.72 41.24 -35.36
N ARG A 5 17.61 42.24 -35.29
CA ARG A 5 18.12 42.78 -34.02
C ARG A 5 17.00 43.20 -33.06
N ARG A 6 15.90 43.73 -33.60
CA ARG A 6 14.71 44.13 -32.83
C ARG A 6 13.99 42.92 -32.24
N GLU A 7 13.84 41.83 -33.00
CA GLU A 7 13.25 40.58 -32.50
C GLU A 7 14.14 39.93 -31.46
N PHE A 8 15.47 39.96 -31.64
CA PHE A 8 16.42 39.47 -30.65
C PHE A 8 16.31 40.23 -29.33
N VAL A 9 16.28 41.56 -29.36
CA VAL A 9 16.14 42.38 -28.14
C VAL A 9 14.77 42.19 -27.49
N LYS A 10 13.68 42.16 -28.26
CA LYS A 10 12.33 41.92 -27.72
C LYS A 10 12.20 40.52 -27.09
N GLY A 11 12.72 39.49 -27.77
CA GLY A 11 12.73 38.12 -27.25
C GLY A 11 13.62 37.95 -26.03
N GLY A 12 14.80 38.58 -26.02
CA GLY A 12 15.73 38.56 -24.90
C GLY A 12 15.19 39.25 -23.65
N VAL A 13 14.55 40.42 -23.81
CA VAL A 13 13.90 41.13 -22.69
C VAL A 13 12.72 40.32 -22.14
N ALA A 14 11.89 39.74 -23.01
CA ALA A 14 10.79 38.87 -22.58
C ALA A 14 11.27 37.64 -21.80
N ALA A 15 12.34 36.99 -22.28
CA ALA A 15 12.94 35.85 -21.60
C ALA A 15 13.55 36.24 -20.24
N PHE A 16 14.21 37.41 -20.16
CA PHE A 16 14.77 37.92 -18.90
C PHE A 16 13.68 38.26 -17.88
N THR A 17 12.60 38.92 -18.31
CA THR A 17 11.46 39.24 -17.43
C THR A 17 10.76 38.00 -16.90
N VAL A 18 10.59 36.97 -17.73
CA VAL A 18 9.99 35.70 -17.27
C VAL A 18 10.92 34.97 -16.30
N SER A 19 12.24 35.06 -16.49
CA SER A 19 13.20 34.35 -15.63
C SER A 19 13.41 35.02 -14.27
N PHE A 20 13.35 36.36 -14.19
CA PHE A 20 13.58 37.11 -12.94
C PHE A 20 12.28 37.45 -12.18
N ALA A 21 11.14 37.48 -12.88
CA ALA A 21 9.83 37.78 -12.31
C ALA A 21 8.85 36.60 -12.40
N ALA A 22 9.33 35.38 -12.72
CA ALA A 22 8.52 34.17 -12.58
C ALA A 22 7.99 34.14 -11.15
N PRO A 23 6.67 34.13 -10.97
CA PRO A 23 6.09 33.91 -9.65
C PRO A 23 6.61 32.59 -9.07
N GLU A 24 6.91 32.57 -7.77
CA GLU A 24 7.48 31.39 -7.09
C GLU A 24 6.69 30.11 -7.36
N PHE A 25 5.37 30.23 -7.56
CA PHE A 25 4.51 29.09 -7.88
C PHE A 25 4.88 28.36 -9.19
N LEU A 26 5.43 29.04 -10.21
CA LEU A 26 5.86 28.39 -11.46
C LEU A 26 7.12 27.54 -11.26
N SER A 27 8.05 28.01 -10.42
CA SER A 27 9.23 27.26 -10.02
C SER A 27 8.86 26.06 -9.15
N ASP A 28 7.92 26.24 -8.20
CA ASP A 28 7.41 25.15 -7.36
C ASP A 28 6.70 24.07 -8.18
N LEU A 29 5.90 24.47 -9.18
CA LEU A 29 5.27 23.54 -10.11
C LEU A 29 6.31 22.75 -10.91
N ALA A 30 7.33 23.41 -11.45
CA ALA A 30 8.41 22.75 -12.20
C ALA A 30 9.21 21.76 -11.35
N VAL A 31 9.52 22.11 -10.09
CA VAL A 31 10.18 21.22 -9.13
C VAL A 31 9.27 20.05 -8.74
N ALA A 32 7.96 20.28 -8.59
CA ALA A 32 6.99 19.24 -8.25
C ALA A 32 6.77 18.22 -9.39
N GLN A 33 6.85 18.65 -10.66
CA GLN A 33 6.66 17.76 -11.81
C GLN A 33 7.77 16.70 -11.98
N GLY A 34 8.94 16.90 -11.37
CA GLY A 34 10.04 15.92 -11.39
C GLY A 34 10.07 14.95 -10.20
N GLN A 35 9.20 15.12 -9.20
CA GLN A 35 9.26 14.39 -7.94
C GLN A 35 8.23 13.26 -7.91
N SER A 36 8.66 12.04 -8.25
CA SER A 36 7.91 10.83 -7.88
C SER A 36 8.03 10.64 -6.36
N ARG A 37 7.04 11.14 -5.61
CA ARG A 37 6.97 10.91 -4.16
C ARG A 37 6.42 9.52 -3.90
N ARG A 38 7.13 8.75 -3.06
CA ARG A 38 6.64 7.47 -2.55
C ARG A 38 5.64 7.76 -1.44
N ASN A 39 4.37 7.50 -1.71
CA ASN A 39 3.31 7.64 -0.72
C ASN A 39 3.10 6.30 0.00
N LEU A 40 3.08 6.34 1.33
CA LEU A 40 2.65 5.20 2.15
C LEU A 40 1.21 5.45 2.60
N VAL A 41 0.31 4.56 2.19
CA VAL A 41 -1.08 4.57 2.66
C VAL A 41 -1.24 3.46 3.69
N VAL A 42 -1.64 3.84 4.91
CA VAL A 42 -1.91 2.89 5.99
C VAL A 42 -3.42 2.82 6.21
N LEU A 43 -3.99 1.63 5.98
CA LEU A 43 -5.40 1.35 6.25
C LEU A 43 -5.51 0.58 7.56
N TYR A 44 -5.97 1.25 8.62
CA TYR A 44 -6.17 0.60 9.91
C TYR A 44 -7.61 0.08 10.05
N LEU A 45 -7.76 -1.24 10.03
CA LEU A 45 -9.07 -1.92 10.08
C LEU A 45 -9.52 -2.25 11.51
N SER A 46 -9.51 -1.25 12.39
CA SER A 46 -9.94 -1.40 13.80
C SER A 46 -11.37 -1.92 13.90
N GLY A 47 -11.58 -2.99 14.67
CA GLY A 47 -12.91 -3.57 14.92
C GLY A 47 -13.61 -4.20 13.69
N GLY A 48 -13.08 -4.03 12.48
CA GLY A 48 -13.72 -4.46 11.24
C GLY A 48 -13.05 -5.66 10.55
N ASN A 49 -11.76 -5.91 10.80
CA ASN A 49 -11.06 -7.06 10.22
C ASN A 49 -11.00 -8.24 11.19
N ASP A 50 -11.70 -9.31 10.84
CA ASP A 50 -11.50 -10.63 11.45
C ASP A 50 -10.34 -11.35 10.75
N ALA A 51 -9.16 -11.31 11.38
CA ALA A 51 -7.95 -11.88 10.81
C ALA A 51 -8.07 -13.38 10.47
N LEU A 52 -8.86 -14.14 11.24
CA LEU A 52 -9.08 -15.57 11.03
C LEU A 52 -10.12 -15.87 9.92
N SER A 53 -10.83 -14.85 9.44
CA SER A 53 -11.63 -14.93 8.21
C SER A 53 -10.87 -14.44 6.99
N THR A 54 -9.87 -13.56 7.17
CA THR A 54 -9.00 -13.04 6.10
C THR A 54 -7.91 -14.04 5.73
N LEU A 55 -7.25 -14.63 6.73
CA LEU A 55 -6.14 -15.57 6.58
C LEU A 55 -6.38 -16.80 7.46
N ILE A 56 -6.67 -17.91 6.80
CA ILE A 56 -7.34 -19.06 7.39
C ILE A 56 -6.33 -20.21 7.53
N PRO A 57 -6.09 -20.73 8.75
CA PRO A 57 -5.33 -21.95 8.98
C PRO A 57 -6.22 -23.17 8.71
N TYR A 58 -6.54 -23.39 7.43
CA TYR A 58 -7.64 -24.25 6.99
C TYR A 58 -7.47 -25.75 7.28
N THR A 59 -6.28 -26.17 7.72
CA THR A 59 -6.01 -27.54 8.17
C THR A 59 -5.99 -27.69 9.69
N ASP A 60 -6.24 -26.61 10.45
CA ASP A 60 -6.24 -26.65 11.91
C ASP A 60 -7.62 -27.06 12.46
N PRO A 61 -7.75 -28.21 13.13
CA PRO A 61 -9.02 -28.61 13.74
C PRO A 61 -9.49 -27.64 14.83
N GLN A 62 -8.56 -26.95 15.52
CA GLN A 62 -8.92 -25.96 16.54
C GLN A 62 -9.60 -24.74 15.93
N TYR A 63 -9.29 -24.37 14.68
CA TYR A 63 -9.96 -23.28 13.98
C TYR A 63 -11.45 -23.57 13.82
N TYR A 64 -11.79 -24.78 13.35
CA TYR A 64 -13.18 -25.20 13.16
C TYR A 64 -13.91 -25.38 14.50
N GLY A 65 -13.27 -26.03 15.47
CA GLY A 65 -13.85 -26.25 16.79
C GLY A 65 -14.17 -24.96 17.55
N ARG A 66 -13.35 -23.91 17.38
CA ARG A 66 -13.56 -22.61 18.04
C ARG A 66 -14.45 -21.66 17.25
N ARG A 67 -14.80 -21.99 16.00
CA ARG A 67 -15.55 -21.10 15.09
C ARG A 67 -16.68 -21.84 14.36
N PRO A 68 -17.59 -22.54 15.07
CA PRO A 68 -18.57 -23.41 14.43
C PRO A 68 -19.49 -22.70 13.42
N ALA A 69 -19.81 -21.43 13.63
CA ALA A 69 -20.67 -20.64 12.73
C ALA A 69 -19.89 -19.78 11.72
N LEU A 70 -18.58 -19.61 11.90
CA LEU A 70 -17.77 -18.63 11.16
C LEU A 70 -16.59 -19.25 10.40
N ALA A 71 -16.29 -20.52 10.64
CA ALA A 71 -15.17 -21.19 9.98
C ALA A 71 -15.43 -21.33 8.48
N ILE A 72 -14.44 -20.97 7.68
CA ILE A 72 -14.49 -21.16 6.23
C ILE A 72 -14.09 -22.60 5.90
N PRO A 73 -14.90 -23.35 5.11
CA PRO A 73 -14.59 -24.73 4.76
C PRO A 73 -13.26 -24.86 4.02
N ALA A 74 -12.45 -25.84 4.41
CA ALA A 74 -11.10 -26.07 3.87
C ALA A 74 -11.05 -26.10 2.34
N GLY A 75 -12.02 -26.76 1.70
CA GLY A 75 -12.06 -26.91 0.24
C GLY A 75 -12.37 -25.62 -0.53
N THR A 76 -12.76 -24.56 0.16
CA THR A 76 -13.14 -23.27 -0.48
C THR A 76 -12.06 -22.21 -0.37
N VAL A 77 -11.07 -22.41 0.50
CA VAL A 77 -10.04 -21.40 0.76
C VAL A 77 -9.12 -21.21 -0.44
N LEU A 78 -8.68 -19.97 -0.66
CA LEU A 78 -7.67 -19.66 -1.66
C LEU A 78 -6.29 -19.96 -1.06
N GLN A 79 -5.80 -21.19 -1.19
CA GLN A 79 -4.55 -21.66 -0.57
C GLN A 79 -3.30 -20.85 -0.98
N ILE A 80 -2.54 -20.31 -0.02
CA ILE A 80 -1.35 -19.49 -0.28
C ILE A 80 -0.04 -20.10 0.26
N GLY A 81 -0.03 -21.41 0.51
CA GLY A 81 1.16 -22.13 0.98
C GLY A 81 1.24 -22.24 2.50
N ALA A 82 2.45 -22.46 3.02
CA ALA A 82 2.71 -22.64 4.44
C ALA A 82 3.44 -21.42 5.04
N ASP A 83 3.18 -21.11 6.31
CA ASP A 83 4.01 -20.19 7.08
C ASP A 83 5.35 -20.82 7.51
N SER A 84 6.19 -20.04 8.19
CA SER A 84 7.48 -20.50 8.70
C SER A 84 7.40 -21.64 9.73
N SER A 85 6.22 -21.88 10.31
CA SER A 85 5.97 -23.02 11.21
C SER A 85 5.47 -24.27 10.48
N GLY A 86 5.37 -24.22 9.14
CA GLY A 86 4.81 -25.28 8.32
C GLY A 86 3.27 -25.31 8.32
N ARG A 87 2.60 -24.29 8.88
CA ARG A 87 1.14 -24.25 8.92
C ARG A 87 0.61 -23.84 7.56
N LEU A 88 -0.25 -24.67 6.97
CA LEU A 88 -0.94 -24.34 5.72
C LEU A 88 -1.97 -23.22 5.93
N LEU A 89 -1.94 -22.23 5.04
CA LEU A 89 -2.76 -21.02 5.09
C LEU A 89 -3.48 -20.78 3.76
N GLY A 90 -4.66 -20.18 3.85
CA GLY A 90 -5.44 -19.75 2.69
C GLY A 90 -6.13 -18.43 2.94
N LEU A 91 -6.47 -17.72 1.88
CA LEU A 91 -7.32 -16.52 1.99
C LEU A 91 -8.80 -16.90 1.90
N ASN A 92 -9.65 -16.01 2.40
CA ASN A 92 -11.10 -16.11 2.18
C ASN A 92 -11.43 -16.29 0.67
N PRO A 93 -12.43 -17.12 0.31
CA PRO A 93 -12.88 -17.29 -1.07
C PRO A 93 -13.20 -15.97 -1.78
N ARG A 94 -13.67 -14.95 -1.03
CA ARG A 94 -14.03 -13.64 -1.58
C ARG A 94 -12.83 -12.70 -1.81
N LEU A 95 -11.64 -13.05 -1.35
CA LEU A 95 -10.43 -12.23 -1.47
C LEU A 95 -9.61 -12.58 -2.73
N THR A 96 -10.28 -12.81 -3.85
CA THR A 96 -9.65 -13.15 -5.14
C THR A 96 -8.70 -12.06 -5.65
N GLY A 97 -9.01 -10.79 -5.38
CA GLY A 97 -8.12 -9.66 -5.69
C GLY A 97 -6.80 -9.75 -4.94
N LEU A 98 -6.84 -9.98 -3.61
CA LEU A 98 -5.62 -10.18 -2.81
C LEU A 98 -4.86 -11.44 -3.24
N ARG A 99 -5.58 -12.51 -3.61
CA ARG A 99 -4.94 -13.71 -4.15
C ARG A 99 -4.18 -13.43 -5.44
N THR A 100 -4.73 -12.60 -6.32
CA THR A 100 -4.08 -12.19 -7.57
C THR A 100 -2.78 -11.42 -7.29
N ILE A 101 -2.84 -10.46 -6.36
CA ILE A 101 -1.67 -9.67 -5.97
C ILE A 101 -0.61 -10.54 -5.28
N TYR A 102 -1.03 -11.51 -4.46
CA TYR A 102 -0.16 -12.51 -3.84
C TYR A 102 0.57 -13.35 -4.88
N ASN A 103 -0.15 -13.93 -5.84
CA ASN A 103 0.43 -14.73 -6.92
C ASN A 103 1.42 -13.91 -7.77
N ALA A 104 1.21 -12.60 -7.88
CA ALA A 104 2.13 -11.69 -8.58
C ALA A 104 3.38 -11.32 -7.75
N GLY A 105 3.54 -11.83 -6.53
CA GLY A 105 4.64 -11.50 -5.63
C GLY A 105 4.57 -10.07 -5.06
N ARG A 106 3.39 -9.43 -5.10
CA ARG A 106 3.18 -8.03 -4.71
C ARG A 106 2.43 -7.86 -3.39
N LEU A 107 2.13 -8.95 -2.69
CA LEU A 107 1.50 -8.94 -1.37
C LEU A 107 2.39 -9.70 -0.38
N ALA A 108 2.80 -9.03 0.69
CA ALA A 108 3.38 -9.67 1.86
C ALA A 108 2.35 -9.74 2.98
N ILE A 109 2.28 -10.88 3.66
CA ILE A 109 1.41 -11.10 4.80
C ILE A 109 2.29 -11.39 6.00
N ILE A 110 2.18 -10.54 7.02
CA ILE A 110 2.96 -10.67 8.25
C ILE A 110 1.98 -10.96 9.38
N GLN A 111 2.20 -12.07 10.08
CA GLN A 111 1.40 -12.51 11.22
C GLN A 111 2.23 -12.48 12.48
N ARG A 112 1.55 -12.60 13.63
CA ARG A 112 2.21 -12.68 14.96
C ARG A 112 3.15 -11.49 15.20
N THR A 113 2.77 -10.32 14.68
CA THR A 113 3.51 -9.06 14.87
C THR A 113 3.35 -8.57 16.30
N GLY A 114 4.43 -8.05 16.88
CA GLY A 114 4.46 -7.43 18.20
C GLY A 114 5.80 -6.73 18.40
N TYR A 115 5.96 -6.06 19.55
CA TYR A 115 7.20 -5.38 19.92
C TYR A 115 7.66 -5.82 21.32
N PRO A 116 8.98 -5.79 21.61
CA PRO A 116 9.50 -6.13 22.93
C PRO A 116 8.88 -5.26 24.02
N ASN A 117 8.61 -5.85 25.19
CA ASN A 117 8.02 -5.15 26.34
C ASN A 117 6.72 -4.42 26.01
N SER A 118 5.89 -5.00 25.13
CA SER A 118 4.59 -4.43 24.77
C SER A 118 3.79 -4.05 26.01
N SER A 119 3.35 -2.80 26.03
CA SER A 119 2.38 -2.34 27.02
C SER A 119 1.13 -3.21 26.91
N ARG A 120 0.58 -3.60 28.07
CA ARG A 120 -0.71 -4.29 28.16
C ARG A 120 -1.88 -3.32 28.32
N SER A 121 -1.58 -2.02 28.40
CA SER A 121 -2.59 -0.98 28.52
C SER A 121 -3.19 -0.68 27.16
N HIS A 122 -4.52 -0.67 27.09
CA HIS A 122 -5.24 -0.20 25.91
C HIS A 122 -5.05 1.30 25.62
N PHE A 123 -4.45 2.05 26.56
CA PHE A 123 -4.25 3.50 26.46
C PHE A 123 -2.81 3.91 26.15
N GLN A 124 -1.87 2.98 26.23
CA GLN A 124 -0.45 3.23 26.00
C GLN A 124 0.04 2.22 24.97
N GLY A 125 0.14 2.66 23.72
CA GLY A 125 0.60 1.89 22.57
C GLY A 125 1.40 2.77 21.63
#